data_AF-A0A969ES27-F1
#
_entry.id   AF-A0A969ES27-F1
#
_cell.length_a   1.000
_cell.length_b   1.000
_cell.length_c   1.000
_cell.angle_alpha   90.00
_cell.angle_beta   90.00
_cell.angle_gamma   90.00
#
_symmetry.space_group_name_H-M   'P 1'
#
loop_
_entity.id
_entity.type
_entity.pdbx_description
1 polymer ?
#
loop_
_entity_poly.entity_id
_entity_poly.type
_entity_poly.pdbx_seq_one_letter_code
_entity_poly.pdbx_strand_id
1 'polypeptide(L)'
;MLTMADMSGHAGHDGHGGMDHSQTVTMDDSNVDHSTMDHSKMDHSQMAGMPQTPAELVKPNPASGVYPTAANGGKFLLYTDLSALTAYPEYRAPDREIDIDLTGMMERYLWTLNGEKFSDADPIRLKLGERVRLKMTNTTMMNHPIHLHGMWMQLDVGKGAHNPLKHVVNVMPGQTLYVDVAVDALGEWPFHCHLLYHMHAGMMRKIIVEDGVKT
;
A
#
# COMPACT_ATOMS: atom_id res chain seq x y z
N MET A 1 -13.25 -7.87 -18.33
CA MET A 1 -12.11 -7.40 -17.51
C MET A 1 -10.96 -7.13 -18.46
N LEU A 2 -10.24 -6.02 -18.33
CA LEU A 2 -9.07 -5.74 -19.16
C LEU A 2 -7.94 -6.72 -18.79
N THR A 3 -7.24 -7.21 -19.79
CA THR A 3 -6.05 -8.07 -19.65
C THR A 3 -4.81 -7.28 -20.05
N MET A 4 -3.60 -7.79 -19.78
CA MET A 4 -2.36 -7.13 -20.18
C MET A 4 -2.27 -6.85 -21.70
N ALA A 5 -2.97 -7.64 -22.52
CA ALA A 5 -3.01 -7.47 -23.97
C ALA A 5 -3.69 -6.16 -24.41
N ASP A 6 -4.52 -5.54 -23.56
CA ASP A 6 -5.33 -4.37 -23.90
C ASP A 6 -4.64 -3.02 -23.61
N MET A 7 -3.44 -3.03 -23.01
CA MET A 7 -2.80 -1.83 -22.43
C MET A 7 -1.68 -1.21 -23.28
N SER A 8 -1.43 -1.70 -24.50
CA SER A 8 -0.34 -1.19 -25.33
C SER A 8 -0.78 -0.06 -26.26
N GLY A 9 -0.69 1.18 -25.78
CA GLY A 9 -0.58 2.34 -26.66
C GLY A 9 -1.25 3.58 -26.12
N HIS A 10 -0.45 4.57 -25.70
CA HIS A 10 -0.68 6.00 -25.92
C HIS A 10 0.58 6.76 -25.49
N ALA A 11 1.19 7.45 -26.44
CA ALA A 11 2.37 8.28 -26.25
C ALA A 11 2.01 9.75 -26.44
N GLY A 12 2.53 10.60 -25.55
CA GLY A 12 2.73 12.03 -25.76
C GLY A 12 1.76 12.95 -25.01
N HIS A 13 2.31 13.75 -24.09
CA HIS A 13 2.17 15.21 -24.15
C HIS A 13 3.12 15.90 -23.15
N ASP A 14 3.91 16.83 -23.69
CA ASP A 14 4.84 17.71 -22.97
C ASP A 14 4.14 18.94 -22.39
N GLY A 15 4.68 19.45 -21.28
CA GLY A 15 4.71 20.88 -20.96
C GLY A 15 4.05 21.29 -19.64
N HIS A 16 4.85 21.90 -18.75
CA HIS A 16 4.59 23.05 -17.85
C HIS A 16 5.90 23.23 -17.03
N GLY A 17 6.64 24.34 -17.06
CA GLY A 17 6.25 25.73 -16.87
C GLY A 17 6.64 26.14 -15.43
N GLY A 18 7.89 26.61 -15.24
CA GLY A 18 8.51 26.83 -13.92
C GLY A 18 7.87 27.93 -13.07
N MET A 19 7.94 27.77 -11.74
CA MET A 19 7.52 28.76 -10.75
C MET A 19 8.71 29.25 -9.92
N ASP A 20 8.79 30.57 -9.74
CA ASP A 20 9.82 31.33 -9.02
C ASP A 20 9.59 31.30 -7.49
N HIS A 21 10.66 31.15 -6.71
CA HIS A 21 10.68 30.99 -5.25
C HIS A 21 11.25 32.22 -4.51
N SER A 22 11.06 33.42 -5.04
CA SER A 22 11.79 34.60 -4.56
C SER A 22 11.33 35.23 -3.25
N GLN A 23 10.37 34.67 -2.49
CA GLN A 23 10.01 35.21 -1.16
C GLN A 23 9.72 34.15 -0.09
N THR A 24 10.75 33.77 0.66
CA THR A 24 10.62 33.19 2.00
C THR A 24 11.37 34.05 3.00
N VAL A 25 10.67 34.47 4.05
CA VAL A 25 11.21 35.21 5.20
C VAL A 25 12.18 34.30 5.95
N THR A 26 13.45 34.67 6.02
CA THR A 26 14.46 33.96 6.82
C THR A 26 14.35 34.39 8.28
N MET A 27 14.08 33.46 9.20
CA MET A 27 14.37 33.66 10.63
C MET A 27 15.83 33.30 10.90
N ASP A 28 16.48 34.10 11.76
CA ASP A 28 17.88 33.95 12.15
C ASP A 28 17.98 33.04 13.39
N ASP A 29 18.46 31.81 13.21
CA ASP A 29 18.65 30.81 14.28
C ASP A 29 20.08 30.80 14.86
N SER A 30 20.81 31.92 14.74
CA SER A 30 22.24 32.00 15.07
C SER A 30 22.59 31.91 16.57
N ASN A 31 21.60 31.72 17.46
CA ASN A 31 21.79 31.82 18.91
C ASN A 31 21.39 30.57 19.73
N VAL A 32 21.24 29.41 19.10
CA VAL A 32 20.97 28.15 19.81
C VAL A 32 22.27 27.36 20.02
N ASP A 33 22.78 27.35 21.25
CA ASP A 33 23.94 26.55 21.64
C ASP A 33 23.57 25.07 21.79
N HIS A 34 23.88 24.27 20.76
CA HIS A 34 23.66 22.83 20.74
C HIS A 34 24.74 22.02 21.49
N SER A 35 25.76 22.66 22.07
CA SER A 35 26.92 21.96 22.69
C SER A 35 26.62 21.29 24.03
N THR A 36 25.45 21.57 24.62
CA THR A 36 25.03 21.03 25.93
C THR A 36 24.04 19.85 25.83
N MET A 37 23.73 19.38 24.62
CA MET A 37 22.79 18.27 24.41
C MET A 37 23.49 16.92 24.60
N ASP A 38 23.31 16.33 25.78
CA ASP A 38 23.76 14.98 26.11
C ASP A 38 22.83 13.92 25.50
N HIS A 39 23.21 13.40 24.33
CA HIS A 39 22.50 12.31 23.65
C HIS A 39 22.81 10.91 24.23
N SER A 40 23.72 10.79 25.21
CA SER A 40 24.16 9.48 25.73
C SER A 40 23.12 8.77 26.61
N LYS A 41 22.05 9.48 26.98
CA LYS A 41 20.92 8.95 27.77
C LYS A 41 19.67 8.68 26.94
N MET A 42 19.74 8.82 25.63
CA MET A 42 18.65 8.46 24.72
C MET A 42 18.62 6.94 24.56
N ASP A 43 17.81 6.28 25.36
CA ASP A 43 17.55 4.84 25.25
C ASP A 43 16.63 4.56 24.05
N HIS A 44 17.23 4.21 22.91
CA HIS A 44 16.50 3.78 21.72
C HIS A 44 15.96 2.34 21.82
N SER A 45 16.25 1.59 22.88
CA SER A 45 15.78 0.20 23.04
C SER A 45 14.28 0.10 23.32
N GLN A 46 13.66 1.20 23.76
CA GLN A 46 12.21 1.27 23.98
C GLN A 46 11.42 1.79 22.76
N MET A 47 12.10 2.09 21.65
CA MET A 47 11.45 2.41 20.36
C MET A 47 11.18 1.14 19.53
N ALA A 48 11.10 -0.02 20.17
CA ALA A 48 10.55 -1.22 19.53
C ALA A 48 9.04 -1.00 19.35
N GLY A 49 8.62 -0.74 18.11
CA GLY A 49 7.22 -0.49 17.76
C GLY A 49 6.29 -1.53 18.41
N MET A 50 5.24 -1.05 19.08
CA MET A 50 4.27 -1.93 19.73
C MET A 50 3.73 -2.94 18.71
N PRO A 51 3.67 -4.25 19.01
CA PRO A 51 3.09 -5.24 18.11
C PRO A 51 1.65 -4.83 17.78
N GLN A 52 1.41 -4.35 16.57
CA GLN A 52 0.08 -4.00 16.09
C GLN A 52 -0.51 -5.25 15.42
N THR A 53 -1.74 -5.60 15.79
CA THR A 53 -2.53 -6.59 15.06
C THR A 53 -2.86 -6.05 13.65
N PRO A 54 -3.11 -6.93 12.66
CA PRO A 54 -3.56 -6.50 11.33
C PRO A 54 -4.73 -5.50 11.36
N ALA A 55 -5.69 -5.72 12.26
CA ALA A 55 -6.84 -4.84 12.44
C ALA A 55 -6.48 -3.46 13.00
N GLU A 56 -5.41 -3.34 13.79
CA GLU A 56 -4.92 -2.06 14.29
C GLU A 56 -4.18 -1.27 13.23
N LEU A 57 -3.42 -1.96 12.37
CA LEU A 57 -2.70 -1.31 11.27
C LEU A 57 -3.64 -0.71 10.22
N VAL A 58 -4.87 -1.19 10.13
CA VAL A 58 -5.91 -0.67 9.23
C VAL A 58 -6.61 0.60 9.76
N LYS A 59 -6.37 0.99 11.02
CA LYS A 59 -6.88 2.25 11.59
C LYS A 59 -6.08 3.45 11.04
N PRO A 60 -6.65 4.68 11.05
CA PRO A 60 -5.93 5.88 10.69
C PRO A 60 -4.64 6.00 11.51
N ASN A 61 -3.53 6.32 10.83
CA ASN A 61 -2.24 6.48 11.49
C ASN A 61 -2.32 7.64 12.51
N PRO A 62 -2.17 7.36 13.83
CA PRO A 62 -2.15 8.38 14.87
C PRO A 62 -1.11 9.47 14.64
N ALA A 63 0.02 9.11 14.00
CA ALA A 63 1.14 10.02 13.72
C ALA A 63 0.79 11.10 12.68
N SER A 64 -0.30 10.94 11.92
CA SER A 64 -0.78 12.00 11.03
C SER A 64 -1.37 13.19 11.78
N GLY A 65 -1.74 13.04 13.07
CA GLY A 65 -2.41 14.07 13.86
C GLY A 65 -3.82 14.43 13.38
N VAL A 66 -4.30 13.81 12.29
CA VAL A 66 -5.60 14.08 11.70
C VAL A 66 -6.55 12.93 12.02
N TYR A 67 -7.42 13.16 13.00
CA TYR A 67 -8.58 12.29 13.27
C TYR A 67 -9.80 12.92 12.61
N PRO A 68 -10.19 12.44 11.42
CA PRO A 68 -11.34 13.02 10.73
C PRO A 68 -12.61 12.80 11.57
N THR A 69 -13.39 13.86 11.72
CA THR A 69 -14.70 13.84 12.36
C THR A 69 -15.79 13.90 11.30
N ALA A 70 -16.95 13.32 11.57
CA ALA A 70 -18.08 13.44 10.64
C ALA A 70 -18.63 14.87 10.70
N ALA A 71 -18.83 15.47 9.53
CA ALA A 71 -19.30 16.86 9.40
C ALA A 71 -20.68 17.12 10.05
N ASN A 72 -21.48 16.09 10.29
CA ASN A 72 -22.83 16.16 10.85
C ASN A 72 -22.95 15.55 12.26
N GLY A 73 -21.84 15.40 12.99
CA GLY A 73 -21.83 14.78 14.32
C GLY A 73 -22.05 13.26 14.32
N GLY A 74 -22.05 12.63 13.14
CA GLY A 74 -22.08 11.17 12.99
C GLY A 74 -20.73 10.50 13.26
N LYS A 75 -20.63 9.23 12.86
CA LYS A 75 -19.37 8.47 12.92
C LYS A 75 -18.59 8.61 11.61
N PHE A 76 -17.32 8.96 11.70
CA PHE A 76 -16.40 8.82 10.58
C PHE A 76 -16.08 7.33 10.39
N LEU A 77 -16.39 6.78 9.21
CA LEU A 77 -16.27 5.35 8.96
C LEU A 77 -14.84 4.96 8.58
N LEU A 78 -14.38 3.88 9.19
CA LEU A 78 -13.08 3.26 8.94
C LEU A 78 -13.24 1.91 8.26
N TYR A 79 -12.14 1.37 7.72
CA TYR A 79 -12.14 0.00 7.22
C TYR A 79 -12.52 -1.02 8.31
N THR A 80 -12.17 -0.79 9.57
CA THR A 80 -12.60 -1.65 10.70
C THR A 80 -14.12 -1.71 10.88
N ASP A 81 -14.86 -0.75 10.33
CA ASP A 81 -16.33 -0.74 10.36
C ASP A 81 -16.94 -1.61 9.28
N LEU A 82 -16.20 -1.93 8.21
CA LEU A 82 -16.66 -2.78 7.13
C LEU A 82 -16.79 -4.24 7.57
N SER A 83 -17.82 -4.92 7.08
CA SER A 83 -18.01 -6.37 7.25
C SER A 83 -18.62 -6.90 5.97
N ALA A 84 -18.14 -8.05 5.50
CA ALA A 84 -18.81 -8.77 4.44
C ALA A 84 -20.20 -9.24 4.93
N LEU A 85 -21.21 -9.06 4.08
CA LEU A 85 -22.59 -9.49 4.36
C LEU A 85 -22.66 -11.01 4.58
N THR A 86 -21.94 -11.75 3.75
CA THR A 86 -21.84 -13.22 3.82
C THR A 86 -20.41 -13.59 4.21
N ALA A 87 -20.28 -14.61 5.06
CA ALA A 87 -18.98 -15.18 5.38
C ALA A 87 -18.32 -15.77 4.12
N TYR A 88 -17.01 -15.60 3.98
CA TYR A 88 -16.24 -16.22 2.91
C TYR A 88 -16.23 -17.76 3.11
N PRO A 89 -16.77 -18.56 2.18
CA PRO A 89 -17.04 -20.00 2.41
C PRO A 89 -15.81 -20.85 2.75
N GLU A 90 -14.64 -20.52 2.19
CA GLU A 90 -13.40 -21.28 2.35
C GLU A 90 -12.36 -20.52 3.17
N TYR A 91 -12.81 -19.79 4.19
CA TYR A 91 -11.92 -19.02 5.04
C TYR A 91 -10.98 -19.95 5.82
N ARG A 92 -9.68 -19.76 5.61
CA ARG A 92 -8.58 -20.48 6.26
C ARG A 92 -7.38 -19.55 6.43
N ALA A 93 -6.42 -19.96 7.24
CA ALA A 93 -5.16 -19.25 7.35
C ALA A 93 -4.43 -19.18 5.97
N PRO A 94 -3.69 -18.10 5.68
CA PRO A 94 -2.87 -18.03 4.48
C PRO A 94 -1.76 -19.08 4.51
N ASP A 95 -1.46 -19.66 3.36
CA ASP A 95 -0.39 -20.65 3.17
C ASP A 95 1.01 -20.01 3.29
N ARG A 96 1.13 -18.73 2.90
CA ARG A 96 2.34 -17.93 3.02
C ARG A 96 2.02 -16.43 2.99
N GLU A 97 2.98 -15.65 3.47
CA GLU A 97 2.97 -14.18 3.41
C GLU A 97 4.00 -13.68 2.37
N ILE A 98 3.65 -12.60 1.67
CA ILE A 98 4.52 -11.89 0.74
C ILE A 98 4.55 -10.42 1.16
N ASP A 99 5.76 -9.91 1.39
CA ASP A 99 6.00 -8.51 1.69
C ASP A 99 5.99 -7.67 0.41
N ILE A 100 5.21 -6.59 0.45
CA ILE A 100 5.03 -5.62 -0.62
C ILE A 100 5.27 -4.22 -0.06
N ASP A 101 6.47 -3.69 -0.26
CA ASP A 101 6.82 -2.34 0.10
C ASP A 101 6.42 -1.38 -1.03
N LEU A 102 5.49 -0.47 -0.73
CA LEU A 102 5.16 0.65 -1.59
C LEU A 102 6.21 1.72 -1.31
N THR A 103 7.13 1.89 -2.24
CA THR A 103 8.25 2.82 -2.11
C THR A 103 8.18 3.88 -3.20
N GLY A 104 8.93 4.96 -3.00
CA GLY A 104 8.99 6.02 -3.99
C GLY A 104 9.89 7.17 -3.59
N MET A 105 10.16 8.03 -4.55
CA MET A 105 10.96 9.24 -4.40
C MET A 105 10.24 10.39 -5.09
N MET A 106 9.76 11.35 -4.29
CA MET A 106 9.01 12.50 -4.79
C MET A 106 9.82 13.33 -5.80
N GLU A 107 11.09 13.60 -5.50
CA GLU A 107 11.96 14.46 -6.32
C GLU A 107 12.15 13.93 -7.75
N ARG A 108 12.21 12.61 -7.92
CA ARG A 108 12.34 11.96 -9.24
C ARG A 108 11.02 11.39 -9.75
N TYR A 109 9.94 11.63 -9.02
CA TYR A 109 8.61 11.08 -9.26
C TYR A 109 8.64 9.58 -9.57
N LEU A 110 9.40 8.82 -8.77
CA LEU A 110 9.52 7.38 -8.90
C LEU A 110 8.61 6.70 -7.90
N TRP A 111 7.87 5.70 -8.38
CA TRP A 111 6.93 4.92 -7.59
C TRP A 111 7.14 3.46 -7.93
N THR A 112 7.35 2.61 -6.94
CA THR A 112 7.73 1.21 -7.18
C THR A 112 7.08 0.28 -6.16
N LEU A 113 7.04 -1.00 -6.51
CA LEU A 113 6.70 -2.09 -5.61
C LEU A 113 8.00 -2.84 -5.30
N ASN A 114 8.37 -2.96 -4.02
CA ASN A 114 9.63 -3.56 -3.56
C ASN A 114 10.88 -2.87 -4.14
N GLY A 115 10.84 -1.56 -4.37
CA GLY A 115 11.99 -0.78 -4.84
C GLY A 115 12.32 -0.94 -6.34
N GLU A 116 11.66 -1.84 -7.05
CA GLU A 116 11.92 -2.12 -8.46
C GLU A 116 10.86 -1.49 -9.36
N LYS A 117 11.30 -0.91 -10.47
CA LYS A 117 10.39 -0.43 -11.51
C LYS A 117 9.84 -1.61 -12.30
N PHE A 118 8.61 -1.47 -12.80
CA PHE A 118 7.94 -2.53 -13.56
C PHE A 118 8.79 -3.15 -14.69
N SER A 119 9.61 -2.37 -15.40
CA SER A 119 10.46 -2.88 -16.50
C SER A 119 11.49 -3.91 -16.05
N ASP A 120 11.92 -3.84 -14.80
CA ASP A 120 13.03 -4.60 -14.24
C ASP A 120 12.55 -5.62 -13.21
N ALA A 121 11.23 -5.63 -12.94
CA ALA A 121 10.60 -6.27 -11.82
C ALA A 121 10.13 -7.69 -12.16
N ASP A 122 10.64 -8.68 -11.43
CA ASP A 122 10.16 -10.07 -11.54
C ASP A 122 8.69 -10.22 -11.15
N PRO A 123 7.89 -11.04 -11.85
CA PRO A 123 6.49 -11.25 -11.50
C PRO A 123 6.34 -11.93 -10.14
N ILE A 124 5.27 -11.58 -9.43
CA ILE A 124 4.84 -12.32 -8.24
C ILE A 124 4.17 -13.60 -8.71
N ARG A 125 4.77 -14.76 -8.42
CA ARG A 125 4.24 -16.06 -8.82
C ARG A 125 3.38 -16.67 -7.71
N LEU A 126 2.14 -17.00 -8.05
CA LEU A 126 1.16 -17.64 -7.19
C LEU A 126 0.76 -19.01 -7.77
N LYS A 127 0.27 -19.90 -6.93
CA LYS A 127 -0.26 -21.21 -7.29
C LYS A 127 -1.77 -21.22 -7.17
N LEU A 128 -2.44 -21.76 -8.17
CA LEU A 128 -3.89 -21.96 -8.11
C LEU A 128 -4.28 -22.77 -6.86
N GLY A 129 -5.29 -22.30 -6.14
CA GLY A 129 -5.82 -22.91 -4.92
C GLY A 129 -5.09 -22.51 -3.63
N GLU A 130 -3.94 -21.82 -3.72
CA GLU A 130 -3.28 -21.28 -2.53
C GLU A 130 -4.02 -20.04 -2.01
N ARG A 131 -3.84 -19.73 -0.73
CA ARG A 131 -4.31 -18.48 -0.09
C ARG A 131 -3.09 -17.71 0.37
N VAL A 132 -2.81 -16.57 -0.25
CA VAL A 132 -1.62 -15.77 0.07
C VAL A 132 -2.00 -14.53 0.86
N ARG A 133 -1.21 -14.20 1.87
CA ARG A 133 -1.27 -12.91 2.55
C ARG A 133 -0.30 -11.93 1.88
N LEU A 134 -0.79 -10.79 1.43
CA LEU A 134 0.04 -9.67 0.99
C LEU A 134 0.12 -8.67 2.14
N LYS A 135 1.32 -8.49 2.69
CA LYS A 135 1.62 -7.44 3.67
C LYS A 135 2.11 -6.21 2.90
N MET A 136 1.24 -5.21 2.77
CA MET A 136 1.54 -3.99 2.03
C MET A 136 1.98 -2.89 2.99
N THR A 137 3.22 -2.43 2.89
CA THR A 137 3.77 -1.36 3.72
C THR A 137 4.03 -0.12 2.87
N ASN A 138 3.32 0.97 3.14
CA ASN A 138 3.56 2.24 2.48
C ASN A 138 4.61 3.04 3.22
N THR A 139 5.79 3.12 2.63
CA THR A 139 6.92 3.90 3.16
C THR A 139 6.98 5.31 2.60
N THR A 140 5.99 5.71 1.79
CA THR A 140 5.94 7.02 1.14
C THR A 140 4.98 7.97 1.85
N MET A 141 5.05 9.25 1.47
CA MET A 141 4.17 10.32 1.98
C MET A 141 2.86 10.46 1.20
N MET A 142 2.60 9.61 0.21
CA MET A 142 1.40 9.65 -0.63
C MET A 142 0.50 8.46 -0.36
N ASN A 143 -0.80 8.62 -0.57
CA ASN A 143 -1.72 7.48 -0.53
C ASN A 143 -1.54 6.61 -1.78
N HIS A 144 -1.70 5.29 -1.63
CA HIS A 144 -1.65 4.36 -2.75
C HIS A 144 -2.89 3.45 -2.75
N PRO A 145 -3.86 3.69 -3.63
CA PRO A 145 -4.94 2.73 -3.89
C PRO A 145 -4.38 1.56 -4.70
N ILE A 146 -4.02 0.46 -4.05
CA ILE A 146 -3.50 -0.73 -4.72
C ILE A 146 -4.65 -1.55 -5.28
N HIS A 147 -4.54 -1.90 -6.56
CA HIS A 147 -5.51 -2.65 -7.34
C HIS A 147 -4.95 -4.02 -7.73
N LEU A 148 -5.74 -5.06 -7.51
CA LEU A 148 -5.50 -6.41 -8.01
C LEU A 148 -6.54 -6.74 -9.08
N HIS A 149 -6.09 -7.18 -10.24
CA HIS A 149 -6.94 -7.73 -11.30
C HIS A 149 -7.18 -9.23 -11.08
N GLY A 150 -8.27 -9.74 -11.66
CA GLY A 150 -8.59 -11.18 -11.72
C GLY A 150 -9.14 -11.77 -10.42
N MET A 151 -8.65 -11.33 -9.27
CA MET A 151 -8.97 -11.88 -7.95
C MET A 151 -9.39 -10.79 -6.96
N TRP A 152 -10.03 -11.20 -5.87
CA TRP A 152 -10.41 -10.31 -4.78
C TRP A 152 -9.33 -10.26 -3.69
N MET A 153 -9.12 -9.08 -3.12
CA MET A 153 -8.35 -8.90 -1.89
C MET A 153 -9.31 -8.87 -0.70
N GLN A 154 -9.17 -9.82 0.21
CA GLN A 154 -9.88 -9.84 1.48
C GLN A 154 -9.09 -9.03 2.51
N LEU A 155 -9.54 -7.80 2.80
CA LEU A 155 -8.84 -6.89 3.71
C LEU A 155 -8.97 -7.35 5.16
N ASP A 156 -7.84 -7.55 5.84
CA ASP A 156 -7.84 -8.00 7.23
C ASP A 156 -8.22 -6.87 8.19
N VAL A 157 -9.49 -6.89 8.63
CA VAL A 157 -10.03 -5.95 9.62
C VAL A 157 -10.32 -6.63 10.96
N GLY A 158 -9.78 -7.85 11.17
CA GLY A 158 -9.99 -8.63 12.38
C GLY A 158 -11.36 -9.32 12.49
N LYS A 159 -12.09 -9.46 11.37
CA LYS A 159 -13.41 -10.12 11.31
C LYS A 159 -13.38 -11.52 10.69
N GLY A 160 -12.19 -12.07 10.45
CA GLY A 160 -12.01 -13.43 9.95
C GLY A 160 -12.73 -13.66 8.62
N ALA A 161 -13.60 -14.67 8.56
CA ALA A 161 -14.40 -14.99 7.37
C ALA A 161 -15.30 -13.82 6.90
N HIS A 162 -15.60 -12.84 7.76
CA HIS A 162 -16.38 -11.64 7.43
C HIS A 162 -15.52 -10.42 7.07
N ASN A 163 -14.20 -10.59 6.92
CA ASN A 163 -13.34 -9.55 6.35
C ASN A 163 -13.85 -9.15 4.94
N PRO A 164 -13.95 -7.84 4.62
CA PRO A 164 -14.53 -7.37 3.37
C PRO A 164 -13.68 -7.71 2.15
N LEU A 165 -14.33 -8.04 1.04
CA LEU A 165 -13.69 -8.24 -0.27
C LEU A 165 -13.61 -6.92 -1.03
N LYS A 166 -12.42 -6.58 -1.53
CA LYS A 166 -12.16 -5.38 -2.31
C LYS A 166 -11.26 -5.70 -3.50
N HIS A 167 -11.47 -5.02 -4.61
CA HIS A 167 -10.55 -5.07 -5.76
C HIS A 167 -9.51 -3.94 -5.69
N VAL A 168 -9.78 -2.87 -4.94
CA VAL A 168 -8.84 -1.79 -4.63
C VAL A 168 -8.79 -1.54 -3.13
N VAL A 169 -7.60 -1.46 -2.56
CA VAL A 169 -7.37 -1.12 -1.15
C VAL A 169 -6.42 0.07 -1.05
N ASN A 170 -6.90 1.14 -0.40
CA ASN A 170 -6.09 2.32 -0.12
C ASN A 170 -5.11 2.06 1.04
N VAL A 171 -3.83 2.30 0.79
CA VAL A 171 -2.74 2.22 1.77
C VAL A 171 -2.27 3.65 2.09
N MET A 172 -2.51 4.09 3.31
CA MET A 172 -2.17 5.45 3.76
C MET A 172 -0.65 5.61 3.99
N PRO A 173 -0.13 6.84 4.01
CA PRO A 173 1.27 7.09 4.34
C PRO A 173 1.70 6.47 5.68
N GLY A 174 2.83 5.76 5.68
CA GLY A 174 3.37 5.06 6.86
C GLY A 174 2.51 3.89 7.35
N GLN A 175 1.47 3.50 6.61
CA GLN A 175 0.57 2.42 6.98
C GLN A 175 1.08 1.09 6.43
N THR A 176 1.00 0.06 7.26
CA THR A 176 1.02 -1.33 6.80
C THR A 176 -0.42 -1.85 6.77
N LEU A 177 -0.80 -2.70 5.84
CA LEU A 177 -2.02 -3.50 5.97
C LEU A 177 -1.82 -4.90 5.42
N TYR A 178 -2.77 -5.76 5.75
CA TYR A 178 -2.79 -7.14 5.28
C TYR A 178 -4.03 -7.37 4.45
N VAL A 179 -3.84 -8.00 3.30
CA VAL A 179 -4.94 -8.57 2.52
C VAL A 179 -4.64 -10.03 2.27
N ASP A 180 -5.67 -10.87 2.35
CA ASP A 180 -5.58 -12.25 1.90
C ASP A 180 -6.18 -12.37 0.49
N VAL A 181 -5.51 -13.11 -0.38
CA VAL A 181 -5.97 -13.43 -1.73
C VAL A 181 -6.17 -14.93 -1.80
N ALA A 182 -7.41 -15.38 -2.02
CA ALA A 182 -7.67 -16.75 -2.42
C ALA A 182 -7.42 -16.84 -3.92
N VAL A 183 -6.43 -17.64 -4.32
CA VAL A 183 -5.96 -17.67 -5.71
C VAL A 183 -6.83 -18.63 -6.52
N ASP A 184 -7.85 -18.09 -7.18
CA ASP A 184 -8.90 -18.85 -7.87
C ASP A 184 -8.93 -18.65 -9.39
N ALA A 185 -8.03 -17.81 -9.94
CA ALA A 185 -8.00 -17.46 -11.36
C ALA A 185 -6.60 -17.62 -11.98
N LEU A 186 -6.45 -18.60 -12.89
CA LEU A 186 -5.23 -18.78 -13.69
C LEU A 186 -5.02 -17.58 -14.63
N GLY A 187 -3.75 -17.24 -14.89
CA GLY A 187 -3.37 -16.23 -15.87
C GLY A 187 -2.37 -15.21 -15.35
N GLU A 188 -2.21 -14.14 -16.12
CA GLU A 188 -1.34 -13.02 -15.79
C GLU A 188 -2.17 -11.78 -15.45
N TRP A 189 -2.08 -11.33 -14.21
CA TRP A 189 -2.93 -10.29 -13.65
C TRP A 189 -2.10 -9.05 -13.31
N PRO A 190 -2.50 -7.85 -13.78
CA PRO A 190 -1.92 -6.61 -13.30
C PRO A 190 -2.14 -6.42 -11.80
N PHE A 191 -1.10 -5.94 -11.13
CA PHE A 191 -1.12 -5.54 -9.73
C PHE A 191 -0.42 -4.19 -9.59
N HIS A 192 -1.17 -3.13 -9.30
CA HIS A 192 -0.63 -1.78 -9.45
C HIS A 192 -1.35 -0.74 -8.60
N CYS A 193 -0.72 0.41 -8.42
CA CYS A 193 -1.40 1.59 -7.87
C CYS A 193 -2.41 2.14 -8.89
N HIS A 194 -3.59 2.52 -8.42
CA HIS A 194 -4.69 3.03 -9.23
C HIS A 194 -4.63 4.57 -9.39
N LEU A 195 -3.62 5.22 -8.81
CA LEU A 195 -3.22 6.55 -9.25
C LEU A 195 -2.42 6.39 -10.54
N LEU A 196 -3.02 6.81 -11.66
CA LEU A 196 -2.52 6.53 -13.02
C LEU A 196 -1.06 6.96 -13.18
N TYR A 197 -0.68 8.13 -12.66
CA TYR A 197 0.68 8.62 -12.73
C TYR A 197 1.68 7.78 -11.91
N HIS A 198 1.26 7.16 -10.81
CA HIS A 198 2.11 6.25 -10.05
C HIS A 198 2.29 4.93 -10.79
N MET A 199 1.23 4.39 -11.40
CA MET A 199 1.30 3.22 -12.27
C MET A 199 2.29 3.46 -13.42
N HIS A 200 2.13 4.56 -14.15
CA HIS A 200 2.99 4.93 -15.29
C HIS A 200 4.46 5.13 -14.87
N ALA A 201 4.70 5.66 -13.67
CA ALA A 201 6.04 5.86 -13.13
C ALA A 201 6.73 4.57 -12.64
N GLY A 202 6.00 3.44 -12.59
CA GLY A 202 6.58 2.12 -12.32
C GLY A 202 5.96 1.34 -11.15
N MET A 203 4.93 1.87 -10.46
CA MET A 203 4.28 1.18 -9.34
C MET A 203 3.27 0.16 -9.85
N MET A 204 3.82 -0.84 -10.52
CA MET A 204 3.11 -1.91 -11.19
C MET A 204 3.95 -3.18 -11.11
N ARG A 205 3.27 -4.30 -10.95
CA ARG A 205 3.83 -5.63 -11.00
C ARG A 205 2.87 -6.54 -11.75
N LYS A 206 3.40 -7.60 -12.32
CA LYS A 206 2.62 -8.71 -12.85
C LYS A 206 2.49 -9.78 -11.77
N ILE A 207 1.28 -10.26 -11.52
CA ILE A 207 1.04 -11.51 -10.81
C ILE A 207 0.82 -12.61 -11.86
N ILE A 208 1.52 -13.73 -11.72
CA ILE A 208 1.32 -14.91 -12.56
C ILE A 208 0.76 -16.02 -11.68
N VAL A 209 -0.40 -16.54 -12.05
CA VAL A 209 -1.02 -17.69 -11.37
C VAL A 209 -0.77 -18.93 -12.22
N GLU A 210 0.00 -19.85 -11.65
CA GLU A 210 0.40 -21.12 -12.27
C GLU A 210 -0.44 -22.27 -11.70
N ASP A 211 -0.69 -23.28 -12.55
CA ASP A 211 -1.28 -24.52 -12.07
C ASP A 211 -0.27 -25.27 -11.19
N GLY A 212 -0.65 -25.54 -9.94
CA GLY A 212 0.19 -26.20 -8.96
C GLY A 212 0.34 -27.71 -9.19
N VAL A 213 -0.33 -28.29 -10.18
CA VAL A 213 -0.14 -29.69 -10.58
C VAL A 213 1.25 -29.84 -11.20
N LYS A 214 2.18 -30.36 -10.41
CA LYS A 214 3.42 -30.94 -10.93
C LYS A 214 3.06 -32.05 -11.91
N THR A 215 3.33 -31.86 -13.21
CA THR A 215 3.51 -32.97 -14.16
C THR A 215 4.74 -33.79 -13.79
#